data_AF-A0AAV3TBS5-F1
#
_entry.id   AF-A0AAV3TBS5-F1
#
_cell.length_a   1.000
_cell.length_b   1.000
_cell.length_c   1.000
_cell.angle_alpha   90.00
_cell.angle_beta   90.00
_cell.angle_gamma   90.00
#
_symmetry.space_group_name_H-M   'P 1'
#
loop_
_entity.id
_entity.type
_entity.pdbx_description
1 polymer ?
#
loop_
_entity_poly.entity_id
_entity_poly.type
_entity_poly.pdbx_seq_one_letter_code
_entity_poly.pdbx_strand_id
1 'polypeptide(L)'
;MSSKGQVPDYTRQDLRKATRFVEGDYKGINPREFYRRLKRRLEEFQVANDFKYQTFGDQREDLNILSENVGEKTGRVEGRQVAESDWELIGNGSLEYKPYGPHGALALIVGLLVTLVGGLAQDMRVAAVGIVAVLGGGFLYFNTDTGSFPLVRRDVIRVLMTGEVSERTIDDDDETRTDIFANMSVIYAGDTLVNVYTGDMDDMSWTLRFALMNQTKRWYNSIVAKEYRKDVSDGFFGYLGAWTSRSVRSHRQPIEQLQADFENSFELREAYTDTLLDELAPDVQDQIDEQHDELRSELEELAEEMDVYVDREGLEPTA
;
A
#
# COMPACT_ATOMS: atom_id res chain seq x y z
N MET A 1 9.12 -0.53 -1.15
CA MET A 1 9.99 -1.34 -2.04
C MET A 1 9.30 -2.68 -2.22
N SER A 2 8.65 -2.92 -3.36
CA SER A 2 7.83 -4.11 -3.56
C SER A 2 8.66 -5.39 -3.57
N SER A 3 8.08 -6.46 -3.05
CA SER A 3 8.57 -7.82 -3.29
C SER A 3 8.64 -8.04 -4.79
N LYS A 4 9.85 -8.25 -5.31
CA LYS A 4 10.11 -8.40 -6.74
C LYS A 4 9.24 -9.52 -7.36
N GLY A 5 8.27 -9.12 -8.17
CA GLY A 5 7.76 -9.89 -9.31
C GLY A 5 6.87 -11.11 -9.04
N GLN A 6 6.52 -11.41 -7.78
CA GLN A 6 5.64 -12.54 -7.47
C GLN A 6 4.20 -12.06 -7.24
N VAL A 7 3.24 -12.76 -7.83
CA VAL A 7 1.82 -12.52 -7.58
C VAL A 7 1.50 -13.04 -6.17
N PRO A 8 0.99 -12.20 -5.25
CA PRO A 8 0.62 -12.65 -3.91
C PRO A 8 -0.53 -13.67 -3.99
N ASP A 9 -0.53 -14.62 -3.06
CA ASP A 9 -1.67 -15.54 -2.91
C ASP A 9 -2.85 -14.79 -2.28
N TYR A 10 -3.98 -14.78 -3.01
CA TYR A 10 -5.26 -14.26 -2.54
C TYR A 10 -6.40 -15.18 -2.92
N THR A 11 -7.47 -15.14 -2.13
CA THR A 11 -8.70 -15.90 -2.32
C THR A 11 -9.83 -15.02 -2.84
N ARG A 12 -10.91 -15.66 -3.31
CA ARG A 12 -12.17 -15.02 -3.69
C ARG A 12 -12.76 -14.17 -2.56
N GLN A 13 -12.60 -14.59 -1.31
CA GLN A 13 -13.09 -13.84 -0.16
C GLN A 13 -12.26 -12.58 0.12
N ASP A 14 -10.96 -12.62 -0.17
CA ASP A 14 -10.08 -11.46 0.00
C ASP A 14 -10.38 -10.40 -1.05
N LEU A 15 -10.57 -10.80 -2.32
CA LEU A 15 -10.88 -9.87 -3.41
C LEU A 15 -12.24 -9.17 -3.24
N ARG A 16 -13.20 -9.82 -2.58
CA ARG A 16 -14.51 -9.20 -2.28
C ARG A 16 -14.46 -8.14 -1.18
N LYS A 17 -13.35 -8.07 -0.44
CA LYS A 17 -13.09 -6.98 0.51
C LYS A 17 -12.54 -5.74 -0.18
N ALA A 18 -12.19 -5.85 -1.47
CA ALA A 18 -11.66 -4.73 -2.23
C ALA A 18 -12.57 -3.53 -2.30
N THR A 19 -11.95 -2.35 -2.41
CA THR A 19 -12.65 -1.08 -2.53
C THR A 19 -13.68 -1.17 -3.65
N ARG A 20 -13.30 -1.80 -4.77
CA ARG A 20 -14.17 -2.12 -5.90
C ARG A 20 -13.91 -3.53 -6.39
N PHE A 21 -14.97 -4.24 -6.78
CA PHE A 21 -14.84 -5.51 -7.48
C PHE A 21 -15.94 -5.75 -8.51
N VAL A 22 -15.62 -6.52 -9.53
CA VAL A 22 -16.52 -6.99 -10.59
C VAL A 22 -16.31 -8.50 -10.77
N GLU A 23 -17.37 -9.26 -10.98
CA GLU A 23 -17.29 -10.70 -11.27
C GLU A 23 -17.80 -10.98 -12.68
N GLY A 24 -17.11 -11.86 -13.41
CA GLY A 24 -17.48 -12.32 -14.74
C GLY A 24 -17.44 -13.84 -14.83
N ASP A 25 -18.41 -14.44 -15.52
CA ASP A 25 -18.49 -15.88 -15.74
C ASP A 25 -18.32 -16.19 -17.24
N TYR A 26 -17.18 -16.79 -17.57
CA TYR A 26 -16.74 -17.05 -18.93
C TYR A 26 -16.81 -18.53 -19.26
N LYS A 27 -17.36 -18.90 -20.42
CA LYS A 27 -17.59 -20.30 -20.80
C LYS A 27 -16.88 -20.67 -22.09
N GLY A 28 -16.44 -21.93 -22.16
CA GLY A 28 -15.95 -22.53 -23.40
C GLY A 28 -14.73 -21.83 -24.00
N ILE A 29 -13.87 -21.20 -23.20
CA ILE A 29 -12.70 -20.46 -23.67
C ILE A 29 -11.40 -21.13 -23.24
N ASN A 30 -10.34 -20.98 -24.03
CA ASN A 30 -9.02 -21.48 -23.64
C ASN A 30 -8.46 -20.64 -22.48
N PRO A 31 -8.20 -21.22 -21.29
CA PRO A 31 -7.76 -20.48 -20.11
C PRO A 31 -6.39 -19.80 -20.31
N ARG A 32 -5.52 -20.37 -21.16
CA ARG A 32 -4.20 -19.80 -21.46
C ARG A 32 -4.31 -18.55 -22.33
N GLU A 33 -5.22 -18.57 -23.30
CA GLU A 33 -5.44 -17.42 -24.18
C GLU A 33 -6.19 -16.31 -23.45
N PHE A 34 -7.19 -16.67 -22.65
CA PHE A 34 -7.89 -15.74 -21.76
C PHE A 34 -6.91 -15.01 -20.85
N TYR A 35 -6.02 -15.74 -20.17
CA TYR A 35 -5.01 -15.14 -19.29
C TYR A 35 -4.08 -14.16 -20.03
N ARG A 36 -3.58 -14.56 -21.21
CA ARG A 36 -2.72 -13.70 -22.03
C ARG A 36 -3.45 -12.45 -22.52
N ARG A 37 -4.73 -12.59 -22.90
CA ARG A 37 -5.56 -11.48 -23.36
C ARG A 37 -5.84 -10.51 -22.22
N LEU A 38 -6.22 -11.04 -21.06
CA LEU A 38 -6.43 -10.29 -19.82
C LEU A 38 -5.18 -9.47 -19.45
N LYS A 39 -4.01 -10.12 -19.39
CA LYS A 39 -2.73 -9.45 -19.11
C LYS A 39 -2.50 -8.28 -20.06
N ARG A 40 -2.69 -8.51 -21.36
CA ARG A 40 -2.52 -7.48 -22.38
C ARG A 40 -3.53 -6.33 -22.22
N ARG A 41 -4.77 -6.60 -21.84
CA ARG A 41 -5.78 -5.54 -21.62
C ARG A 41 -5.45 -4.68 -20.41
N LEU A 42 -5.00 -5.29 -19.32
CA LEU A 42 -4.52 -4.56 -18.16
C LEU A 42 -3.36 -3.62 -18.52
N GLU A 43 -2.45 -4.04 -19.40
CA GLU A 43 -1.35 -3.21 -19.90
C GLU A 43 -1.80 -2.15 -20.93
N GLU A 44 -2.99 -2.25 -21.52
CA GLU A 44 -3.49 -1.33 -22.55
C GLU A 44 -4.21 -0.10 -21.96
N PHE A 45 -4.54 -0.09 -20.66
CA PHE A 45 -5.04 1.11 -19.99
C PHE A 45 -3.98 2.22 -20.05
N GLN A 46 -4.39 3.41 -20.48
CA GLN A 46 -3.51 4.56 -20.70
C GLN A 46 -3.94 5.76 -19.87
N VAL A 47 -2.96 6.46 -19.31
CA VAL A 47 -3.14 7.77 -18.70
C VAL A 47 -2.29 8.77 -19.46
N ALA A 48 -2.95 9.77 -20.04
CA ALA A 48 -2.37 10.79 -20.90
C ALA A 48 -1.58 10.23 -22.11
N ASN A 49 -0.30 9.87 -21.93
CA ASN A 49 0.61 9.43 -22.99
C ASN A 49 1.41 8.15 -22.64
N ASP A 50 1.14 7.51 -21.51
CA ASP A 50 1.85 6.30 -21.08
C ASP A 50 0.86 5.23 -20.59
N PHE A 51 1.34 3.99 -20.49
CA PHE A 51 0.58 2.89 -19.94
C PHE A 51 0.44 3.05 -18.42
N LYS A 52 -0.81 2.99 -17.93
CA LYS A 52 -1.12 3.20 -16.52
C LYS A 52 -0.58 2.10 -15.63
N TYR A 53 -0.70 0.84 -16.09
CA TYR A 53 -0.42 -0.33 -15.28
C TYR A 53 0.76 -1.13 -15.79
N GLN A 54 1.60 -1.56 -14.86
CA GLN A 54 2.56 -2.63 -15.07
C GLN A 54 2.01 -3.93 -14.48
N THR A 55 1.99 -4.99 -15.29
CA THR A 55 1.56 -6.31 -14.79
C THR A 55 2.72 -7.10 -14.19
N PHE A 56 2.40 -7.85 -13.13
CA PHE A 56 3.33 -8.75 -12.46
C PHE A 56 2.81 -10.19 -12.57
N GLY A 57 3.71 -11.11 -12.87
CA GLY A 57 3.41 -12.54 -13.01
C GLY A 57 3.90 -13.18 -14.31
N ASP A 58 4.22 -14.47 -14.22
CA ASP A 58 4.51 -15.37 -15.33
C ASP A 58 3.39 -16.42 -15.42
N GLN A 59 2.81 -16.56 -16.61
CA GLN A 59 1.82 -17.58 -16.90
C GLN A 59 2.25 -19.00 -16.47
N ARG A 60 3.54 -19.32 -16.44
CA ARG A 60 4.03 -20.63 -16.03
C ARG A 60 3.91 -20.89 -14.52
N GLU A 61 3.96 -19.85 -13.72
CA GLU A 61 3.92 -19.93 -12.25
C GLU A 61 2.52 -19.59 -11.71
N ASP A 62 1.84 -18.64 -12.36
CA ASP A 62 0.61 -18.04 -11.85
C ASP A 62 -0.67 -18.63 -12.46
N LEU A 63 -0.56 -19.49 -13.48
CA LEU A 63 -1.68 -20.24 -14.07
C LEU A 63 -1.48 -21.75 -13.84
N ASN A 64 -2.24 -22.29 -12.90
CA ASN A 64 -2.26 -23.72 -12.58
C ASN A 64 -3.46 -24.40 -13.26
N ILE A 65 -3.18 -25.39 -14.09
CA ILE A 65 -4.17 -26.29 -14.69
C ILE A 65 -3.90 -27.68 -14.14
N LEU A 66 -4.72 -28.11 -13.19
CA LEU A 66 -4.62 -29.41 -12.52
C LEU A 66 -5.59 -30.38 -13.21
N SER A 67 -5.08 -31.47 -13.76
CA SER A 67 -5.93 -32.56 -14.26
C SER A 67 -6.48 -33.37 -13.09
N GLU A 68 -7.79 -33.58 -13.06
CA GLU A 68 -8.45 -34.43 -12.08
C GLU A 68 -8.42 -35.86 -12.66
N ASN A 69 -7.52 -36.70 -12.15
CA ASN A 69 -7.37 -38.13 -12.45
C ASN A 69 -6.84 -38.55 -13.85
N VAL A 70 -6.14 -39.69 -13.88
CA VAL A 70 -5.70 -40.35 -15.11
C VAL A 70 -6.91 -40.96 -15.82
N GLY A 71 -7.36 -40.33 -16.91
CA GLY A 71 -8.42 -40.85 -17.79
C GLY A 71 -9.70 -40.01 -17.83
N GLU A 72 -9.84 -39.03 -16.95
CA GLU A 72 -10.91 -38.03 -17.02
C GLU A 72 -10.36 -36.80 -17.79
N LYS A 73 -11.04 -36.41 -18.88
CA LYS A 73 -10.68 -35.23 -19.70
C LYS A 73 -11.08 -33.92 -19.00
N THR A 74 -11.01 -33.88 -17.67
CA THR A 74 -11.49 -32.79 -16.84
C THR A 74 -10.41 -32.38 -15.83
N GLY A 75 -10.47 -31.11 -15.42
CA GLY A 75 -9.51 -30.55 -14.48
C GLY A 75 -10.01 -29.26 -13.85
N ARG A 76 -9.15 -28.63 -13.05
CA ARG A 76 -9.39 -27.32 -12.44
C ARG A 76 -8.34 -26.32 -12.92
N VAL A 77 -8.79 -25.11 -13.22
CA VAL A 77 -7.91 -23.96 -13.50
C VAL A 77 -7.96 -22.97 -12.36
N GLU A 78 -6.79 -22.48 -11.97
CA GLU A 78 -6.61 -21.37 -11.05
C GLU A 78 -5.53 -20.45 -11.59
N GLY A 79 -5.88 -19.20 -11.85
CA GLY A 79 -4.99 -18.18 -12.40
C GLY A 79 -5.01 -16.91 -11.57
N ARG A 80 -3.85 -16.32 -11.31
CA ARG A 80 -3.74 -15.02 -10.63
C ARG A 80 -3.01 -14.01 -11.49
N GLN A 81 -3.44 -12.75 -11.46
CA GLN A 81 -2.80 -11.65 -12.16
C GLN A 81 -2.84 -10.40 -11.28
N VAL A 82 -1.74 -9.67 -11.21
CA VAL A 82 -1.69 -8.35 -10.56
C VAL A 82 -1.20 -7.32 -11.55
N ALA A 83 -1.79 -6.14 -11.50
CA ALA A 83 -1.37 -4.96 -12.21
C ALA A 83 -1.27 -3.79 -11.23
N GLU A 84 -0.16 -3.07 -11.22
CA GLU A 84 0.04 -1.92 -10.32
C GLU A 84 0.37 -0.69 -11.16
N SER A 85 -0.15 0.47 -10.76
CA SER A 85 0.26 1.75 -11.33
C SER A 85 1.61 2.20 -10.74
N ASP A 86 2.19 3.22 -11.34
CA ASP A 86 3.28 3.95 -10.69
C ASP A 86 2.79 4.70 -9.45
N TRP A 87 3.72 5.03 -8.56
CA TRP A 87 3.44 5.89 -7.41
C TRP A 87 3.30 7.35 -7.86
N GLU A 88 2.12 7.92 -7.67
CA GLU A 88 1.81 9.30 -8.04
C GLU A 88 1.67 10.18 -6.81
N LEU A 89 2.19 11.40 -6.87
CA LEU A 89 2.02 12.40 -5.83
C LEU A 89 0.59 12.94 -5.87
N ILE A 90 -0.13 12.78 -4.77
CA ILE A 90 -1.53 13.24 -4.66
C ILE A 90 -1.68 14.53 -3.85
N GLY A 91 -0.67 14.88 -3.04
CA GLY A 91 -0.70 16.08 -2.23
C GLY A 91 0.19 16.00 -1.00
N ASN A 92 -0.01 16.94 -0.09
CA ASN A 92 0.71 16.99 1.18
C ASN A 92 -0.27 16.86 2.36
N GLY A 93 0.03 15.93 3.27
CA GLY A 93 -0.55 15.92 4.61
C GLY A 93 0.11 16.97 5.51
N SER A 94 -0.51 17.27 6.64
CA SER A 94 0.03 18.21 7.64
C SER A 94 0.20 17.55 8.99
N LEU A 95 1.28 17.90 9.70
CA LEU A 95 1.61 17.33 11.00
C LEU A 95 2.05 18.42 11.97
N GLU A 96 1.37 18.51 13.12
CA GLU A 96 1.85 19.30 14.24
C GLU A 96 3.04 18.59 14.93
N TYR A 97 4.14 19.31 15.10
CA TYR A 97 5.35 18.80 15.72
C TYR A 97 6.06 19.85 16.57
N LYS A 98 7.06 19.41 17.34
CA LYS A 98 7.88 20.28 18.20
C LYS A 98 9.26 20.52 17.58
N PRO A 99 9.48 21.59 16.80
CA PRO A 99 10.75 21.81 16.11
C PRO A 99 11.93 21.95 17.08
N TYR A 100 11.68 22.54 18.25
CA TYR A 100 12.68 22.71 19.32
C TYR A 100 12.49 21.75 20.50
N GLY A 101 11.58 20.78 20.41
CA GLY A 101 11.29 19.81 21.47
C GLY A 101 12.57 19.16 22.05
N PRO A 102 13.45 18.60 21.22
CA PRO A 102 14.72 18.02 21.69
C PRO A 102 15.62 19.04 22.40
N HIS A 103 15.74 20.27 21.87
CA HIS A 103 16.56 21.32 22.47
C HIS A 103 16.00 21.78 23.80
N GLY A 104 14.69 21.96 23.89
CA GLY A 104 13.99 22.30 25.11
C GLY A 104 14.10 21.22 26.18
N ALA A 105 13.94 19.95 25.80
CA ALA A 105 14.09 18.82 26.73
C ALA A 105 15.51 18.72 27.31
N LEU A 106 16.54 18.91 26.47
CA LEU A 106 17.93 18.94 26.91
C LEU A 106 18.21 20.13 27.83
N ALA A 107 17.73 21.33 27.47
CA ALA A 107 17.88 22.53 28.27
C ALA A 107 17.22 22.41 29.66
N LEU A 108 16.08 21.73 29.76
CA LEU A 108 15.43 21.41 31.03
C LEU A 108 16.32 20.53 31.92
N ILE A 109 16.88 19.43 31.40
CA ILE A 109 17.78 18.55 32.19
C ILE A 109 19.02 19.30 32.64
N VAL A 110 19.72 19.96 31.70
CA VAL A 110 20.96 20.67 32.01
C VAL A 110 20.68 21.82 32.98
N GLY A 111 19.59 22.57 32.78
CA GLY A 111 19.19 23.66 33.67
C GLY A 111 18.88 23.19 35.09
N LEU A 112 18.19 22.05 35.25
CA LEU A 112 17.94 21.45 36.57
C LEU A 112 19.24 21.04 37.27
N LEU A 113 20.16 20.40 36.54
CA LEU A 113 21.47 20.00 37.09
C LEU A 113 22.30 21.21 37.51
N VAL A 114 22.35 22.26 36.67
CA VAL A 114 23.08 23.50 36.97
C VAL A 114 22.47 24.21 38.18
N THR A 115 21.14 24.25 38.28
CA THR A 115 20.44 24.82 39.43
C THR A 115 20.80 24.08 40.72
N LEU A 116 20.80 22.75 40.68
CA LEU A 116 21.14 21.91 41.81
C LEU A 116 22.60 22.09 42.25
N VAL A 117 23.54 22.09 41.30
CA VAL A 117 24.96 22.34 41.59
C VAL A 117 25.19 23.73 42.18
N GLY A 118 24.57 24.77 41.61
CA GLY A 118 24.65 26.14 42.13
C GLY A 118 24.08 26.27 43.54
N GLY A 119 22.95 25.61 43.81
CA GLY A 119 22.32 25.57 45.13
C GLY A 119 23.20 24.88 46.19
N LEU A 120 23.81 23.73 45.85
CA LEU A 120 24.72 23.01 46.74
C LEU A 120 26.02 23.78 47.00
N ALA A 121 26.53 24.50 45.99
CA ALA A 121 27.73 25.33 46.10
C ALA A 121 27.49 26.71 46.72
N GLN A 122 26.24 27.05 47.06
CA GLN A 122 25.81 28.39 47.49
C GLN A 122 26.14 29.52 46.49
N ASP A 123 26.35 29.19 45.22
CA ASP A 123 26.55 30.17 44.16
C ASP A 123 25.21 30.52 43.50
N MET A 124 24.61 31.63 43.97
CA MET A 124 23.33 32.11 43.45
C MET A 124 23.38 32.50 41.97
N ARG A 125 24.55 32.85 41.41
CA ARG A 125 24.66 33.20 39.99
C ARG A 125 24.54 31.94 39.14
N VAL A 126 25.21 30.86 39.53
CA VAL A 126 25.11 29.56 38.86
C VAL A 126 23.67 29.03 38.96
N ALA A 127 23.06 29.12 40.15
CA ALA A 127 21.67 28.71 40.33
C ALA A 127 20.71 29.53 39.44
N ALA A 128 20.90 30.84 39.32
CA ALA A 128 20.09 31.69 38.45
C ALA A 128 20.23 31.33 36.96
N VAL A 129 21.44 31.01 36.48
CA VAL A 129 21.64 30.53 35.11
C VAL A 129 20.89 29.23 34.85
N GLY A 130 20.92 28.30 35.81
CA GLY A 130 20.16 27.05 35.73
C GLY A 130 18.64 27.30 35.62
N ILE A 131 18.09 28.20 36.44
CA ILE A 131 16.67 28.56 36.39
C ILE A 131 16.29 29.16 35.03
N VAL A 132 17.11 30.08 34.50
CA VAL A 132 16.88 30.67 33.17
C VAL A 132 16.90 29.60 32.09
N ALA A 133 17.83 28.64 32.16
CA ALA A 133 17.88 27.52 31.22
C ALA A 133 16.64 26.62 31.32
N VAL A 134 16.10 26.38 32.52
CA VAL A 134 14.84 25.64 32.71
C VAL A 134 13.66 26.39 32.08
N LEU A 135 13.54 27.70 32.34
CA LEU A 135 12.44 28.50 31.80
C LEU A 135 12.51 28.59 30.26
N GLY A 136 13.68 28.88 29.70
CA GLY A 136 13.90 28.91 28.25
C GLY A 136 13.73 27.54 27.61
N GLY A 137 14.21 26.49 28.26
CA GLY A 137 14.02 25.10 27.81
C GLY A 137 12.54 24.70 27.79
N GLY A 138 11.78 25.09 28.81
CA GLY A 138 10.33 24.90 28.87
C GLY A 138 9.62 25.58 27.70
N PHE A 139 9.92 26.87 27.45
CA PHE A 139 9.36 27.61 26.31
C PHE A 139 9.63 26.89 24.97
N LEU A 140 10.89 26.49 24.72
CA LEU A 140 11.25 25.76 23.51
C LEU A 140 10.60 24.37 23.41
N TYR A 141 10.43 23.67 24.54
CA TYR A 141 9.84 22.33 24.57
C TYR A 141 8.34 22.32 24.27
N PHE A 142 7.62 23.37 24.65
CA PHE A 142 6.18 23.47 24.42
C PHE A 142 5.83 24.17 23.09
N ASN A 143 6.79 24.80 22.43
CA ASN A 143 6.56 25.41 21.13
C ASN A 143 6.28 24.33 20.06
N THR A 144 5.13 24.45 19.39
CA THR A 144 4.74 23.59 18.27
C THR A 144 4.76 24.38 16.96
N ASP A 145 4.88 23.64 15.87
CA ASP A 145 4.84 24.14 14.50
C ASP A 145 4.16 23.09 13.62
N THR A 146 3.72 23.47 12.43
CA THR A 146 3.05 22.56 11.49
C THR A 146 3.96 22.34 10.28
N GLY A 147 4.33 21.08 10.06
CA GLY A 147 5.11 20.67 8.90
C GLY A 147 4.23 19.93 7.89
N SER A 148 4.54 20.07 6.60
CA SER A 148 3.90 19.28 5.54
C SER A 148 4.72 18.04 5.20
N PHE A 149 4.06 16.96 4.80
CA PHE A 149 4.71 15.77 4.28
C PHE A 149 3.99 15.25 3.02
N PRO A 150 4.71 14.82 1.98
CA PRO A 150 4.11 14.34 0.75
C PRO A 150 3.46 12.97 0.93
N LEU A 151 2.30 12.81 0.32
CA LEU A 151 1.58 11.56 0.19
C LEU A 151 1.60 11.12 -1.28
N VAL A 152 1.79 9.82 -1.47
CA VAL A 152 1.73 9.17 -2.77
C VAL A 152 0.65 8.12 -2.79
N ARG A 153 0.14 7.87 -3.98
CA ARG A 153 -0.90 6.90 -4.28
C ARG A 153 -0.42 5.90 -5.32
N ARG A 154 -0.93 4.68 -5.24
CA ARG A 154 -0.82 3.68 -6.30
C ARG A 154 -2.11 2.88 -6.39
N ASP A 155 -2.61 2.69 -7.60
CA ASP A 155 -3.73 1.81 -7.87
C ASP A 155 -3.23 0.40 -8.14
N VAL A 156 -3.97 -0.60 -7.66
CA VAL A 156 -3.63 -2.01 -7.82
C VAL A 156 -4.87 -2.77 -8.24
N ILE A 157 -4.79 -3.44 -9.38
CA ILE A 157 -5.80 -4.38 -9.86
C ILE A 157 -5.32 -5.81 -9.62
N ARG A 158 -6.17 -6.61 -8.98
CA ARG A 158 -5.96 -8.04 -8.73
C ARG A 158 -7.04 -8.83 -9.44
N VAL A 159 -6.65 -9.89 -10.12
CA VAL A 159 -7.58 -10.75 -10.85
C VAL A 159 -7.39 -12.20 -10.43
N LEU A 160 -8.47 -12.83 -9.96
CA LEU A 160 -8.51 -14.26 -9.67
C LEU A 160 -9.40 -14.97 -10.67
N MET A 161 -8.84 -15.88 -11.44
CA MET A 161 -9.54 -16.78 -12.34
C MET A 161 -9.63 -18.17 -11.71
N THR A 162 -10.84 -18.71 -11.59
CA THR A 162 -11.06 -20.07 -11.08
C THR A 162 -12.07 -20.79 -11.96
N GLY A 163 -11.87 -22.06 -12.27
CA GLY A 163 -12.80 -22.75 -13.15
C GLY A 163 -12.56 -24.23 -13.31
N GLU A 164 -13.46 -24.85 -14.07
CA GLU A 164 -13.36 -26.23 -14.49
C GLU A 164 -12.90 -26.29 -15.93
N VAL A 165 -12.00 -27.23 -16.20
CA VAL A 165 -11.35 -27.44 -17.49
C VAL A 165 -11.89 -28.72 -18.11
N SER A 166 -12.08 -28.70 -19.41
CA SER A 166 -12.43 -29.85 -20.24
C SER A 166 -11.49 -29.91 -21.44
N GLU A 167 -10.97 -31.11 -21.74
CA GLU A 167 -10.17 -31.34 -22.95
C GLU A 167 -11.08 -31.84 -24.06
N ARG A 168 -11.07 -31.15 -25.20
CA ARG A 168 -11.79 -31.59 -26.40
C ARG A 168 -10.81 -31.77 -27.54
N THR A 169 -10.90 -32.93 -28.16
CA THR A 169 -10.15 -33.23 -29.38
C THR A 169 -10.95 -32.69 -30.55
N ILE A 170 -10.38 -31.75 -31.28
CA ILE A 170 -10.90 -31.24 -32.55
C ILE A 170 -10.18 -32.01 -33.64
N ASP A 171 -10.95 -32.76 -34.43
CA ASP A 171 -10.47 -33.37 -35.66
C ASP A 171 -10.80 -32.39 -36.79
N ASP A 172 -9.77 -31.69 -37.29
CA ASP A 172 -9.86 -30.91 -38.53
C ASP A 172 -9.19 -31.70 -39.66
N ASP A 173 -9.60 -31.50 -40.91
CA ASP A 173 -9.39 -32.42 -42.05
C ASP A 173 -7.93 -32.90 -42.30
N ASP A 174 -6.91 -32.26 -41.70
CA ASP A 174 -5.49 -32.62 -41.79
C ASP A 174 -4.75 -32.81 -40.44
N GLU A 175 -5.35 -32.51 -39.26
CA GLU A 175 -4.65 -32.63 -37.95
C GLU A 175 -5.62 -32.83 -36.76
N THR A 176 -5.35 -33.84 -35.91
CA THR A 176 -6.06 -34.05 -34.64
C THR A 176 -5.39 -33.22 -33.54
N ARG A 177 -6.07 -32.18 -33.06
CA ARG A 177 -5.57 -31.32 -31.98
C ARG A 177 -6.44 -31.42 -30.74
N THR A 178 -5.84 -31.73 -29.60
CA THR A 178 -6.52 -31.64 -28.29
C THR A 178 -6.33 -30.23 -27.74
N ASP A 179 -7.41 -29.46 -27.70
CA ASP A 179 -7.44 -28.15 -27.08
C ASP A 179 -8.17 -28.20 -25.73
N ILE A 180 -7.79 -27.25 -24.87
CA ILE A 180 -8.26 -27.12 -23.50
C ILE A 180 -9.28 -25.98 -23.45
N PHE A 181 -10.49 -26.26 -22.97
CA PHE A 181 -11.56 -25.28 -22.80
C PHE A 181 -12.03 -25.26 -21.36
N ALA A 182 -12.29 -24.07 -20.82
CA ALA A 182 -12.69 -23.92 -19.43
C ALA A 182 -13.96 -23.10 -19.26
N ASN A 183 -14.74 -23.46 -18.25
CA ASN A 183 -15.77 -22.62 -17.67
C ASN A 183 -15.17 -21.97 -16.42
N MET A 184 -15.00 -20.66 -16.45
CA MET A 184 -14.24 -19.90 -15.48
C MET A 184 -15.10 -18.81 -14.88
N SER A 185 -14.98 -18.64 -13.57
CA SER A 185 -15.47 -17.49 -12.85
C SER A 185 -14.26 -16.64 -12.46
N VAL A 186 -14.28 -15.38 -12.85
CA VAL A 186 -13.19 -14.43 -12.69
C VAL A 186 -13.67 -13.27 -11.82
N ILE A 187 -12.82 -12.85 -10.90
CA ILE A 187 -13.04 -11.67 -10.07
C ILE A 187 -11.95 -10.66 -10.38
N TYR A 188 -12.37 -9.46 -10.72
CA TYR A 188 -11.55 -8.28 -10.87
C TYR A 188 -11.73 -7.43 -9.61
N ALA A 189 -10.64 -7.08 -8.94
CA ALA A 189 -10.67 -6.27 -7.73
C ALA A 189 -9.67 -5.13 -7.85
N GLY A 190 -10.10 -3.91 -7.53
CA GLY A 190 -9.30 -2.70 -7.60
C GLY A 190 -9.19 -2.04 -6.23
N ASP A 191 -7.95 -1.70 -5.87
CA ASP A 191 -7.60 -1.02 -4.63
C ASP A 191 -6.74 0.21 -4.90
N THR A 192 -6.96 1.26 -4.13
CA THR A 192 -6.10 2.45 -4.11
C THR A 192 -5.30 2.49 -2.82
N LEU A 193 -3.97 2.56 -2.96
CA LEU A 193 -3.05 2.50 -1.83
C LEU A 193 -2.49 3.89 -1.60
N VAL A 194 -2.64 4.43 -0.40
CA VAL A 194 -2.04 5.71 -0.01
C VAL A 194 -0.88 5.47 0.94
N ASN A 195 0.21 6.21 0.73
CA ASN A 195 1.46 6.03 1.45
C ASN A 195 2.15 7.37 1.70
N VAL A 196 2.85 7.47 2.83
CA VAL A 196 3.85 8.54 3.06
C VAL A 196 4.99 8.39 2.07
N TYR A 197 5.29 9.46 1.33
CA TYR A 197 6.43 9.48 0.42
C TYR A 197 7.71 9.78 1.18
N THR A 198 8.66 8.84 1.13
CA THR A 198 9.91 8.92 1.88
C THR A 198 11.10 9.42 1.06
N GLY A 199 10.92 9.62 -0.26
CA GLY A 199 11.98 10.04 -1.18
C GLY A 199 12.63 11.36 -0.77
N ASP A 200 11.80 12.35 -0.44
CA ASP A 200 12.26 13.72 -0.14
C ASP A 200 12.44 14.00 1.37
N MET A 201 12.50 12.94 2.19
CA MET A 201 12.75 13.12 3.64
C MET A 201 14.08 13.83 3.94
N ASP A 202 15.04 13.80 3.02
CA ASP A 202 16.31 14.52 3.16
C ASP A 202 16.12 16.03 3.29
N ASP A 203 15.09 16.59 2.65
CA ASP A 203 14.76 18.03 2.68
C ASP A 203 13.97 18.44 3.94
N MET A 204 13.39 17.48 4.65
CA MET A 204 12.66 17.72 5.89
C MET A 204 13.61 17.99 7.07
N SER A 205 13.19 18.86 7.99
CA SER A 205 13.90 19.01 9.26
C SER A 205 13.92 17.67 10.03
N TRP A 206 15.01 17.39 10.74
CA TRP A 206 15.16 16.11 11.44
C TRP A 206 14.09 15.89 12.53
N THR A 207 13.57 16.97 13.12
CA THR A 207 12.48 16.93 14.10
C THR A 207 11.14 16.66 13.44
N LEU A 208 10.91 17.17 12.23
CA LEU A 208 9.75 16.80 11.42
C LEU A 208 9.81 15.32 11.00
N ARG A 209 10.97 14.84 10.54
CA ARG A 209 11.16 13.41 10.20
C ARG A 209 10.88 12.50 11.41
N PHE A 210 11.39 12.87 12.59
CA PHE A 210 11.15 12.12 13.82
C PHE A 210 9.67 12.12 14.21
N ALA A 211 8.99 13.25 14.07
CA ALA A 211 7.56 13.36 14.33
C ALA A 211 6.75 12.51 13.34
N LEU A 212 7.07 12.59 12.04
CA LEU A 212 6.42 11.81 10.99
C LEU A 212 6.59 10.30 11.24
N MET A 213 7.79 9.85 11.54
CA MET A 213 8.05 8.45 11.92
C MET A 213 7.17 8.00 13.10
N ASN A 214 7.06 8.80 14.15
CA ASN A 214 6.23 8.48 15.30
C ASN A 214 4.73 8.53 14.97
N GLN A 215 4.31 9.44 14.10
CA GLN A 215 2.93 9.51 13.63
C GLN A 215 2.58 8.28 12.79
N THR A 216 3.45 7.84 11.88
CA THR A 216 3.26 6.59 11.13
C THR A 216 3.13 5.37 12.06
N LYS A 217 3.92 5.31 13.15
CA LYS A 217 3.74 4.28 14.18
C LYS A 217 2.39 4.37 14.90
N ARG A 218 1.85 5.57 15.14
CA ARG A 218 0.54 5.76 15.76
C ARG A 218 -0.58 5.30 14.86
N TRP A 219 -0.56 5.69 13.59
CA TRP A 219 -1.48 5.16 12.58
C TRP A 219 -1.40 3.64 12.54
N TYR A 220 -0.18 3.08 12.49
CA TYR A 220 0.01 1.64 12.53
C TYR A 220 -0.61 0.97 13.78
N ASN A 221 -0.35 1.53 14.96
CA ASN A 221 -0.87 1.03 16.23
C ASN A 221 -2.38 1.14 16.40
N SER A 222 -3.03 2.04 15.65
CA SER A 222 -4.48 2.21 15.66
C SER A 222 -5.20 1.07 14.93
N ILE A 223 -4.52 0.46 13.96
CA ILE A 223 -5.07 -0.59 13.10
C ILE A 223 -4.74 -1.98 13.65
N VAL A 224 -3.51 -2.21 14.12
CA VAL A 224 -3.08 -3.55 14.52
C VAL A 224 -3.47 -3.96 15.95
N ALA A 225 -3.55 -5.27 16.17
CA ALA A 225 -3.75 -5.84 17.50
C ALA A 225 -2.60 -5.48 18.47
N LYS A 226 -2.91 -5.48 19.78
CA LYS A 226 -2.04 -4.95 20.83
C LYS A 226 -0.63 -5.58 20.85
N GLU A 227 -0.52 -6.87 20.56
CA GLU A 227 0.76 -7.60 20.53
C GLU A 227 1.70 -7.17 19.39
N TYR A 228 1.19 -6.57 18.32
CA TYR A 228 1.98 -6.12 17.17
C TYR A 228 2.33 -4.63 17.23
N ARG A 229 1.84 -3.91 18.24
CA ARG A 229 2.06 -2.47 18.37
C ARG A 229 3.54 -2.13 18.52
N LYS A 230 3.95 -1.07 17.83
CA LYS A 230 5.30 -0.52 17.87
C LYS A 230 5.41 0.51 18.98
N ASP A 231 6.59 0.60 19.58
CA ASP A 231 6.87 1.63 20.55
C ASP A 231 6.95 3.00 19.88
N VAL A 232 6.11 3.93 20.34
CA VAL A 232 6.07 5.32 19.88
C VAL A 232 6.97 6.12 20.81
N SER A 233 8.09 6.58 20.28
CA SER A 233 9.07 7.32 21.07
C SER A 233 8.65 8.79 21.16
N ASP A 234 7.61 9.08 21.93
CA ASP A 234 7.10 10.43 22.15
C ASP A 234 7.37 10.95 23.58
N GLY A 235 6.82 12.13 23.88
CA GLY A 235 7.01 12.78 25.16
C GLY A 235 8.46 13.19 25.44
N PHE A 236 8.73 13.52 26.70
CA PHE A 236 9.98 14.15 27.13
C PHE A 236 11.21 13.28 26.83
N PHE A 237 11.16 11.98 27.18
CA PHE A 237 12.26 11.05 26.95
C PHE A 237 12.43 10.69 25.46
N GLY A 238 11.33 10.63 24.70
CA GLY A 238 11.41 10.48 23.24
C GLY A 238 12.17 11.63 22.60
N TYR A 239 11.85 12.88 22.96
CA TYR A 239 12.56 14.06 22.46
C TYR A 239 14.02 14.15 22.92
N LEU A 240 14.35 13.65 24.11
CA LEU A 240 15.75 13.52 24.54
C LEU A 240 16.50 12.47 23.71
N GLY A 241 15.88 11.30 23.50
CA GLY A 241 16.45 10.22 22.70
C GLY A 241 16.67 10.62 21.24
N ALA A 242 15.80 11.47 20.70
CA ALA A 242 15.84 11.97 19.33
C ALA A 242 17.19 12.65 18.98
N TRP A 243 17.92 13.19 19.96
CA TRP A 243 19.28 13.73 19.74
C TRP A 243 20.25 12.73 19.13
N THR A 244 20.06 11.44 19.39
CA THR A 244 20.93 10.37 18.90
C THR A 244 20.49 9.81 17.54
N SER A 245 19.25 10.06 17.11
CA SER A 245 18.69 9.61 15.82
C SER A 245 18.45 10.79 14.86
N ARG A 246 19.53 11.31 14.27
CA ARG A 246 19.46 12.44 13.32
C ARG A 246 19.52 12.02 11.85
N SER A 247 19.95 10.79 11.59
CA SER A 247 20.13 10.32 10.22
C SER A 247 18.79 10.09 9.54
N VAL A 248 18.67 10.47 8.27
CA VAL A 248 17.44 10.29 7.49
C VAL A 248 17.03 8.83 7.45
N ARG A 249 18.00 7.93 7.27
CA ARG A 249 17.79 6.49 7.29
C ARG A 249 17.14 5.99 8.58
N SER A 250 17.47 6.57 9.74
CA SER A 250 16.88 6.17 11.01
C SER A 250 15.39 6.50 11.15
N HIS A 251 14.87 7.41 10.30
CA HIS A 251 13.46 7.77 10.24
C HIS A 251 12.75 7.15 9.04
N ARG A 252 13.40 7.14 7.87
CA ARG A 252 12.90 6.56 6.62
C ARG A 252 12.64 5.07 6.74
N GLN A 253 13.62 4.31 7.23
CA GLN A 253 13.53 2.85 7.23
C GLN A 253 12.36 2.32 8.10
N PRO A 254 12.09 2.84 9.31
CA PRO A 254 10.90 2.44 10.06
C PRO A 254 9.59 2.76 9.33
N ILE A 255 9.47 3.91 8.67
CA ILE A 255 8.27 4.31 7.92
C ILE A 255 8.01 3.30 6.80
N GLU A 256 9.03 3.03 5.97
CA GLU A 256 8.93 2.08 4.86
C GLU A 256 8.63 0.65 5.32
N GLN A 257 9.19 0.22 6.46
CA GLN A 257 8.91 -1.10 7.03
C GLN A 257 7.45 -1.23 7.46
N LEU A 258 6.90 -0.22 8.12
CA LEU A 258 5.49 -0.25 8.55
C LEU A 258 4.53 -0.26 7.37
N GLN A 259 4.83 0.51 6.33
CA GLN A 259 4.01 0.55 5.12
C GLN A 259 4.10 -0.77 4.33
N ALA A 260 5.28 -1.41 4.30
CA ALA A 260 5.45 -2.72 3.68
C ALA A 260 4.68 -3.84 4.42
N ASP A 261 4.53 -3.75 5.75
CA ASP A 261 3.72 -4.69 6.52
C ASP A 261 2.23 -4.66 6.06
N PHE A 262 1.73 -3.50 5.63
CA PHE A 262 0.36 -3.33 5.12
C PHE A 262 0.14 -3.81 3.69
N GLU A 263 1.17 -3.74 2.83
CA GLU A 263 1.05 -4.17 1.43
C GLU A 263 0.61 -5.65 1.27
N ASN A 264 0.83 -6.47 2.30
CA ASN A 264 0.55 -7.90 2.28
C ASN A 264 -0.81 -8.31 2.87
N SER A 265 -1.55 -7.41 3.53
CA SER A 265 -2.83 -7.73 4.16
C SER A 265 -3.93 -6.83 3.66
N PHE A 266 -5.01 -7.44 3.15
CA PHE A 266 -6.15 -6.71 2.59
C PHE A 266 -6.74 -5.70 3.59
N GLU A 267 -7.18 -6.22 4.75
CA GLU A 267 -7.88 -5.44 5.78
C GLU A 267 -6.99 -4.35 6.40
N LEU A 268 -5.71 -4.65 6.61
CA LEU A 268 -4.81 -3.66 7.21
C LEU A 268 -4.48 -2.53 6.22
N ARG A 269 -4.44 -2.84 4.93
CA ARG A 269 -4.18 -1.88 3.87
C ARG A 269 -5.32 -0.90 3.71
N GLU A 270 -6.55 -1.39 3.63
CA GLU A 270 -7.75 -0.56 3.54
C GLU A 270 -7.84 0.38 4.75
N ALA A 271 -7.73 -0.16 5.97
CA ALA A 271 -7.75 0.63 7.19
C ALA A 271 -6.60 1.66 7.26
N TYR A 272 -5.43 1.34 6.69
CA TYR A 272 -4.31 2.28 6.64
C TYR A 272 -4.52 3.39 5.60
N THR A 273 -5.02 3.04 4.42
CA THR A 273 -5.41 4.03 3.41
C THR A 273 -6.44 4.99 4.00
N ASP A 274 -7.52 4.48 4.61
CA ASP A 274 -8.57 5.31 5.22
C ASP A 274 -7.99 6.26 6.28
N THR A 275 -7.11 5.74 7.15
CA THR A 275 -6.45 6.55 8.18
C THR A 275 -5.61 7.69 7.57
N LEU A 276 -4.96 7.46 6.43
CA LEU A 276 -4.19 8.51 5.74
C LEU A 276 -5.07 9.48 4.97
N LEU A 277 -6.19 9.02 4.42
CA LEU A 277 -7.16 9.87 3.74
C LEU A 277 -7.78 10.87 4.73
N ASP A 278 -8.06 10.46 5.95
CA ASP A 278 -8.55 11.35 7.03
C ASP A 278 -7.58 12.50 7.38
N GLU A 279 -6.29 12.35 7.05
CA GLU A 279 -5.24 13.36 7.32
C GLU A 279 -5.04 14.33 6.14
N LEU A 280 -5.68 14.06 4.99
CA LEU A 280 -5.62 14.90 3.81
C LEU A 280 -6.61 16.07 3.87
N ALA A 281 -6.32 17.11 3.08
CA ALA A 281 -7.28 18.18 2.87
C ALA A 281 -8.50 17.66 2.07
N PRO A 282 -9.72 18.19 2.31
CA PRO A 282 -10.94 17.70 1.67
C PRO A 282 -10.90 17.67 0.14
N ASP A 283 -10.22 18.64 -0.49
CA ASP A 283 -10.04 18.70 -1.94
C ASP A 283 -9.21 17.54 -2.51
N VAL A 284 -8.29 16.98 -1.72
CA VAL A 284 -7.54 15.78 -2.10
C VAL A 284 -8.37 14.52 -1.85
N GLN A 285 -9.21 14.51 -0.81
CA GLN A 285 -10.15 13.41 -0.57
C GLN A 285 -11.14 13.28 -1.74
N ASP A 286 -11.72 14.39 -2.21
CA ASP A 286 -12.62 14.42 -3.36
C ASP A 286 -11.94 13.85 -4.63
N GLN A 287 -10.66 14.18 -4.85
CA GLN A 287 -9.88 13.61 -5.97
C GLN A 287 -9.68 12.11 -5.82
N ILE A 288 -9.45 11.60 -4.61
CA ILE A 288 -9.33 10.15 -4.38
C ILE A 288 -10.66 9.45 -4.63
N ASP A 289 -11.79 10.05 -4.25
CA ASP A 289 -13.11 9.49 -4.50
C ASP A 289 -13.44 9.43 -6.00
N GLU A 290 -13.14 10.48 -6.77
CA GLU A 290 -13.26 10.46 -8.23
C GLU A 290 -12.42 9.33 -8.85
N GLN A 291 -11.26 9.05 -8.26
CA GLN A 291 -10.33 8.03 -8.74
C GLN A 291 -10.77 6.61 -8.36
N HIS A 292 -11.44 6.44 -7.21
CA HIS A 292 -12.13 5.18 -6.89
C HIS A 292 -13.24 4.86 -7.88
N ASP A 293 -13.92 5.88 -8.40
CA ASP A 293 -14.96 5.72 -9.43
C ASP A 293 -14.35 5.46 -10.82
N GLU A 294 -13.23 6.10 -11.16
CA GLU A 294 -12.45 5.78 -12.36
C GLU A 294 -11.96 4.32 -12.33
N LEU A 295 -11.35 3.88 -11.23
CA LEU A 295 -10.91 2.50 -11.05
C LEU A 295 -12.05 1.51 -11.22
N ARG A 296 -13.24 1.84 -10.69
CA ARG A 296 -14.44 1.02 -10.91
C ARG A 296 -14.79 0.92 -12.39
N SER A 297 -14.80 2.05 -13.10
CA SER A 297 -15.09 2.09 -14.54
C SER A 297 -14.09 1.25 -15.33
N GLU A 298 -12.80 1.28 -14.98
CA GLU A 298 -11.77 0.47 -15.61
C GLU A 298 -11.98 -1.03 -15.39
N LEU A 299 -12.40 -1.44 -14.18
CA LEU A 299 -12.75 -2.84 -13.90
C LEU A 299 -13.98 -3.30 -14.70
N GLU A 300 -14.99 -2.44 -14.84
CA GLU A 300 -16.20 -2.71 -15.62
C GLU A 300 -15.87 -2.81 -17.13
N GLU A 301 -15.06 -1.90 -17.67
CA GLU A 301 -14.55 -1.94 -19.04
C GLU A 301 -13.75 -3.22 -19.31
N LEU A 302 -12.86 -3.58 -18.38
CA LEU A 302 -12.06 -4.80 -18.49
C LEU A 302 -12.94 -6.06 -18.54
N ALA A 303 -13.98 -6.13 -17.71
CA ALA A 303 -14.92 -7.25 -17.70
C ALA A 303 -15.71 -7.32 -19.01
N GLU A 304 -16.21 -6.19 -19.51
CA GLU A 304 -16.95 -6.09 -20.78
C GLU A 304 -16.08 -6.49 -21.97
N GLU A 305 -14.83 -6.02 -22.04
CA GLU A 305 -13.93 -6.40 -23.13
C GLU A 305 -13.63 -7.91 -23.13
N MET A 306 -13.54 -8.51 -21.95
CA MET A 306 -13.35 -9.95 -21.81
C MET A 306 -14.62 -10.73 -22.18
N ASP A 307 -15.81 -10.19 -21.86
CA ASP A 307 -17.10 -10.77 -22.31
C ASP A 307 -17.17 -10.78 -23.84
N VAL A 308 -16.88 -9.65 -24.49
CA VAL A 308 -16.87 -9.54 -25.96
C VAL A 308 -15.86 -10.50 -26.59
N TYR A 309 -14.69 -10.69 -25.97
CA TYR A 309 -13.70 -11.66 -26.43
C TYR A 309 -14.23 -13.10 -26.33
N VAL A 310 -14.85 -13.46 -25.21
CA VAL A 310 -15.41 -14.80 -24.98
C VAL A 310 -16.62 -15.07 -25.87
N ASP A 311 -17.47 -14.09 -26.13
CA ASP A 311 -18.58 -14.24 -27.08
C ASP A 311 -18.10 -14.48 -28.51
N ARG A 312 -16.92 -13.97 -28.86
CA ARG A 312 -16.35 -14.13 -30.21
C ARG A 312 -15.56 -15.42 -30.40
N GLU A 313 -14.77 -15.81 -29.40
CA GLU A 313 -13.82 -16.93 -29.48
C GLU A 313 -14.26 -18.17 -28.67
N GLY A 314 -15.24 -18.00 -27.78
CA GLY A 314 -15.79 -19.08 -26.98
C GLY A 314 -16.56 -20.06 -27.86
N LEU A 315 -16.51 -21.33 -27.47
CA LEU A 315 -17.32 -22.35 -28.14
C LEU A 315 -18.81 -22.03 -28.03
N GLU A 316 -19.54 -22.07 -29.15
CA GLU A 316 -21.00 -22.02 -29.12
C GLU A 316 -21.52 -23.13 -28.18
N PRO A 317 -22.52 -22.85 -27.33
CA PRO A 317 -23.13 -23.88 -26.51
C PRO A 317 -23.66 -24.97 -27.43
N THR A 318 -23.13 -26.18 -27.33
CA THR A 318 -23.76 -27.33 -27.97
C THR A 318 -25.12 -27.52 -27.34
N ALA A 319 -26.18 -27.22 -28.11
CA ALA A 319 -27.57 -27.42 -27.75
C ALA A 319 -27.90 -28.89 -27.41
#